data_AF-A0A1V5QMA9-F1
#
_entry.id   AF-A0A1V5QMA9-F1
#
_cell.length_a   1.000
_cell.length_b   1.000
_cell.length_c   1.000
_cell.angle_alpha   90.00
_cell.angle_beta   90.00
_cell.angle_gamma   90.00
#
_symmetry.space_group_name_H-M   'P 1'
#
loop_
_entity.id
_entity.type
_entity.pdbx_description
1 polymer ?
#
loop_
_entity_poly.entity_id
_entity_poly.type
_entity_poly.pdbx_seq_one_letter_code
_entity_poly.pdbx_strand_id
1 'polypeptide(L)'
;MAGVIRVSNLRYSGVVGTPFVSSGSSSSSSCVAQWSCSSWGACVGGVQTRVCTKINDCTPIYGEPSESRSCIVGGEGSEEEVDDDSTDNPIVDDYNPTENPPIIDTPTTNTPIDNSNPNNNLNNQEPLNKDVGNEGKNWFNIIPILIIIAILLIAIVVYIKRDDIKKMSK
;
A
#
# COMPACT_ATOMS: atom_id res chain seq x y z
N MET A 1 -28.70 80.14 -21.31
CA MET A 1 -29.08 79.03 -20.41
C MET A 1 -29.75 77.97 -21.27
N ALA A 2 -29.01 76.94 -21.65
CA ALA A 2 -29.50 75.89 -22.54
C ALA A 2 -30.24 74.82 -21.72
N GLY A 3 -31.53 74.63 -22.00
CA GLY A 3 -32.39 73.62 -21.37
C GLY A 3 -32.22 72.26 -22.04
N VAL A 4 -31.93 71.23 -21.24
CA VAL A 4 -31.77 69.85 -21.70
C VAL A 4 -33.14 69.19 -21.82
N ILE A 5 -33.49 68.72 -23.02
CA ILE A 5 -34.69 67.90 -23.27
C ILE A 5 -34.43 66.47 -22.79
N ARG A 6 -35.26 65.96 -21.87
CA ARG A 6 -35.23 64.55 -21.46
C ARG A 6 -35.98 63.70 -22.47
N VAL A 7 -35.26 62.83 -23.18
CA VAL A 7 -35.87 61.80 -24.03
C VAL A 7 -36.11 60.56 -23.18
N SER A 8 -37.36 60.34 -22.77
CA SER A 8 -37.80 59.10 -22.14
C SER A 8 -37.94 58.02 -23.20
N ASN A 9 -36.90 57.22 -23.42
CA ASN A 9 -36.97 56.00 -24.23
C ASN A 9 -37.03 54.78 -23.30
N LEU A 10 -38.25 54.40 -22.90
CA LEU A 10 -38.55 53.05 -22.44
C LEU A 10 -38.96 52.23 -23.66
N ARG A 11 -38.06 51.38 -24.17
CA ARG A 11 -38.45 50.24 -25.01
C ARG A 11 -37.69 48.99 -24.61
N TYR A 12 -38.34 48.25 -23.72
CA TYR A 12 -38.63 46.83 -23.84
C TYR A 12 -37.46 45.94 -24.30
N SER A 13 -36.65 45.50 -23.35
CA SER A 13 -35.75 44.36 -23.53
C SER A 13 -36.53 43.08 -23.19
N GLY A 14 -37.19 42.52 -24.21
CA GLY A 14 -37.77 41.19 -24.13
C GLY A 14 -36.68 40.13 -24.23
N VAL A 15 -36.10 39.75 -23.09
CA VAL A 15 -35.40 38.48 -22.96
C VAL A 15 -36.45 37.42 -22.57
N VAL A 16 -36.87 36.64 -23.56
CA VAL A 16 -37.54 35.36 -23.33
C VAL A 16 -36.64 34.54 -22.41
N GLY A 17 -37.15 34.26 -21.20
CA GLY A 17 -36.47 33.41 -20.24
C GLY A 17 -36.29 32.02 -20.83
N THR A 18 -35.10 31.75 -21.36
CA THR A 18 -34.61 30.38 -21.44
C THR A 18 -34.53 29.88 -20.00
N PRO A 19 -34.98 28.64 -19.69
CA PRO A 19 -34.68 28.08 -18.39
C PRO A 19 -33.16 28.07 -18.29
N PHE A 20 -32.63 28.92 -17.40
CA PHE A 20 -31.26 28.81 -16.94
C PHE A 20 -31.18 27.41 -16.34
N VAL A 21 -30.71 26.46 -17.14
CA VAL A 21 -30.23 25.18 -16.63
C VAL A 21 -29.14 25.62 -15.68
N SER A 22 -29.47 25.61 -14.39
CA SER A 22 -28.49 25.79 -13.33
C SER A 22 -27.43 24.77 -13.66
N SER A 23 -26.32 25.27 -14.22
CA SER A 23 -25.10 24.52 -14.38
C SER A 23 -24.68 24.29 -12.95
N GLY A 24 -25.22 23.23 -12.36
CA GLY A 24 -24.74 22.69 -11.11
C GLY A 24 -23.25 22.63 -11.32
N SER A 25 -22.53 23.44 -10.55
CA SER A 25 -21.10 23.31 -10.43
C SER A 25 -20.88 21.87 -10.02
N SER A 26 -20.66 21.00 -11.01
CA SER A 26 -20.04 19.72 -10.81
C SER A 26 -18.64 20.10 -10.36
N SER A 27 -18.51 20.37 -9.05
CA SER A 27 -17.32 20.01 -8.34
C SER A 27 -17.09 18.57 -8.77
N SER A 28 -16.21 18.38 -9.76
CA SER A 28 -15.66 17.10 -10.10
C SER A 28 -14.93 16.68 -8.84
N SER A 29 -15.67 16.12 -7.89
CA SER A 29 -15.13 15.44 -6.74
C SER A 29 -14.26 14.37 -7.36
N SER A 30 -12.96 14.58 -7.28
CA SER A 30 -11.99 13.58 -7.71
C SER A 30 -12.31 12.33 -6.90
N CYS A 31 -12.85 11.32 -7.59
CA CYS A 31 -13.16 10.05 -6.96
C CYS A 31 -11.82 9.33 -6.77
N VAL A 32 -11.31 9.29 -5.53
CA VAL A 32 -10.06 8.61 -5.20
C VAL A 32 -10.40 7.22 -4.66
N ALA A 33 -9.80 6.17 -5.23
CA ALA A 33 -9.96 4.81 -4.74
C ALA A 33 -9.43 4.70 -3.31
N GLN A 34 -10.26 4.22 -2.40
CA GLN A 34 -9.89 3.95 -1.02
C GLN A 34 -9.72 2.45 -0.83
N TRP A 35 -8.67 2.09 -0.09
CA TRP A 35 -8.29 0.71 0.17
C TRP A 35 -8.19 0.47 1.67
N SER A 36 -8.71 -0.67 2.12
CA SER A 36 -8.54 -1.17 3.48
C SER A 36 -7.70 -2.44 3.42
N CYS A 37 -6.59 -2.48 4.15
CA CYS A 37 -5.71 -3.64 4.16
C CYS A 37 -5.68 -4.32 5.53
N SER A 38 -5.59 -5.64 5.53
CA SER A 38 -5.32 -6.41 6.73
C SER A 38 -3.94 -6.10 7.32
N SER A 39 -3.71 -6.54 8.55
CA SER A 39 -2.36 -6.65 9.08
C SER A 39 -1.49 -7.56 8.19
N TRP A 40 -0.19 -7.32 8.21
CA TRP A 40 0.75 -8.24 7.59
C TRP A 40 0.74 -9.59 8.31
N GLY A 41 0.79 -10.67 7.54
CA GLY A 41 0.93 -12.02 8.05
C GLY A 41 2.34 -12.31 8.58
N ALA A 42 2.53 -13.56 9.03
CA ALA A 42 3.84 -14.02 9.48
C ALA A 42 4.91 -13.90 8.38
N CYS A 43 6.15 -13.64 8.79
CA CYS A 43 7.28 -13.68 7.89
C CYS A 43 7.66 -15.14 7.60
N VAL A 44 7.35 -15.64 6.40
CA VAL A 44 7.66 -17.01 5.99
C VAL A 44 8.58 -16.97 4.79
N GLY A 45 9.76 -17.59 4.90
CA GLY A 45 10.74 -17.59 3.81
C GLY A 45 11.21 -16.18 3.41
N GLY A 46 11.24 -15.23 4.35
CA GLY A 46 11.64 -13.85 4.11
C GLY A 46 10.57 -12.98 3.44
N VAL A 47 9.33 -13.46 3.33
CA VAL A 47 8.21 -12.72 2.74
C VAL A 47 7.01 -12.73 3.69
N GLN A 48 6.35 -11.58 3.80
CA GLN A 48 5.06 -11.45 4.47
C GLN A 48 4.04 -10.90 3.48
N THR A 49 2.80 -11.35 3.62
CA THR A 49 1.68 -10.96 2.75
C THR A 49 0.57 -10.31 3.57
N ARG A 50 -0.25 -9.50 2.90
CA ARG A 50 -1.51 -8.95 3.45
C ARG A 50 -2.57 -8.91 2.37
N VAL A 51 -3.82 -8.69 2.75
CA VAL A 51 -4.94 -8.55 1.82
C VAL A 51 -5.44 -7.12 1.84
N CYS A 52 -5.62 -6.50 0.67
CA CYS A 52 -6.16 -5.17 0.49
C CYS A 52 -7.50 -5.25 -0.27
N THR A 53 -8.54 -4.63 0.28
CA THR A 53 -9.88 -4.58 -0.32
C THR A 53 -10.26 -3.13 -0.61
N LYS A 54 -10.73 -2.88 -1.83
CA LYS A 54 -11.27 -1.58 -2.24
C LYS A 54 -12.60 -1.33 -1.53
N ILE A 55 -12.72 -0.18 -0.86
CA ILE A 55 -13.89 0.12 0.00
C ILE A 55 -14.90 1.09 -0.62
N ASN A 56 -14.57 1.70 -1.76
CA ASN A 56 -15.46 2.59 -2.49
C ASN A 56 -15.47 2.25 -3.98
N ASP A 57 -16.50 2.62 -4.72
CA ASP A 57 -16.61 2.26 -6.14
C ASP A 57 -15.88 3.22 -7.09
N CYS A 58 -14.95 4.03 -6.57
CA CYS A 58 -14.22 4.99 -7.39
C CYS A 58 -13.36 4.32 -8.45
N THR A 59 -13.46 4.83 -9.68
CA THR A 59 -12.49 4.57 -10.76
C THR A 59 -11.59 5.80 -10.89
N PRO A 60 -10.27 5.65 -11.05
CA PRO A 60 -9.53 4.44 -11.45
C PRO A 60 -8.98 3.60 -10.28
N ILE A 61 -8.58 2.35 -10.55
CA ILE A 61 -7.94 1.43 -9.57
C ILE A 61 -6.49 1.78 -9.22
N TYR A 62 -5.99 2.96 -9.64
CA TYR A 62 -4.63 3.38 -9.32
C TYR A 62 -4.48 3.60 -7.80
N GLY A 63 -3.28 3.34 -7.28
CA GLY A 63 -2.98 3.48 -5.86
C GLY A 63 -3.30 2.23 -5.01
N GLU A 64 -3.47 1.07 -5.65
CA GLU A 64 -3.52 -0.21 -4.93
C GLU A 64 -2.24 -0.41 -4.10
N PRO A 65 -2.35 -0.64 -2.78
CA PRO A 65 -1.18 -0.87 -1.94
C PRO A 65 -0.53 -2.22 -2.21
N SER A 66 0.80 -2.33 -2.06
CA SER A 66 1.48 -3.63 -2.16
C SER A 66 0.95 -4.64 -1.13
N GLU A 67 0.67 -5.85 -1.59
CA GLU A 67 0.22 -6.99 -0.80
C GLU A 67 1.35 -7.94 -0.41
N SER A 68 2.58 -7.69 -0.87
CA SER A 68 3.78 -8.44 -0.50
C SER A 68 4.91 -7.50 -0.10
N ARG A 69 5.71 -7.92 0.90
CA ARG A 69 6.97 -7.27 1.23
C ARG A 69 7.97 -8.26 1.78
N SER A 70 9.26 -7.94 1.61
CA SER A 70 10.33 -8.66 2.26
C SER A 70 10.30 -8.45 3.78
N CYS A 71 10.79 -9.43 4.51
CA CYS A 71 10.90 -9.39 5.96
C CYS A 71 12.07 -10.25 6.43
N ILE A 72 12.56 -9.94 7.62
CA ILE A 72 13.55 -10.78 8.29
C ILE A 72 12.74 -11.79 9.10
N VAL A 73 12.89 -13.08 8.78
CA VAL A 73 12.45 -14.12 9.70
C VAL A 73 13.30 -13.86 10.93
N GLY A 74 12.66 -13.45 12.03
CA GLY A 74 13.36 -13.38 13.30
C GLY A 74 13.90 -14.78 13.54
N GLY A 75 15.18 -14.99 13.21
CA GLY A 75 15.96 -15.96 13.93
C GLY A 75 15.71 -15.56 15.37
N GLU A 76 15.07 -16.46 16.12
CA GLU A 76 15.04 -16.41 17.57
C GLU A 76 16.35 -15.77 17.95
N GLY A 77 16.26 -14.58 18.58
CA GLY A 77 17.46 -13.97 19.11
C GLY A 77 18.15 -15.11 19.83
N SER A 78 19.34 -15.47 19.36
CA SER A 78 20.30 -16.06 20.24
C SER A 78 20.41 -15.01 21.34
N GLU A 79 19.55 -15.12 22.34
CA GLU A 79 19.92 -14.93 23.73
C GLU A 79 21.18 -15.79 23.84
N GLU A 80 22.29 -15.19 23.43
CA GLU A 80 23.60 -15.59 23.86
C GLU A 80 23.44 -15.42 25.36
N GLU A 81 23.17 -16.53 26.04
CA GLU A 81 23.27 -16.64 27.48
C GLU A 81 24.67 -16.11 27.78
N VAL A 82 24.73 -14.84 28.17
CA VAL A 82 25.92 -14.28 28.78
C VAL A 82 25.99 -15.02 30.11
N ASP A 83 26.77 -16.10 30.12
CA ASP A 83 27.31 -16.71 31.33
C ASP A 83 28.13 -15.62 32.04
N ASP A 84 27.44 -14.77 32.81
CA ASP A 84 28.03 -13.90 33.82
C ASP A 84 28.36 -14.75 35.05
N ASP A 85 29.35 -15.63 34.90
CA ASP A 85 30.10 -16.16 36.03
C ASP A 85 31.11 -15.11 36.47
N SER A 86 30.65 -14.17 37.29
CA SER A 86 31.52 -13.40 38.16
C SER A 86 30.99 -13.47 39.59
N THR A 87 31.31 -14.59 40.23
CA THR A 87 31.34 -14.66 41.69
C THR A 87 32.56 -13.89 42.21
N ASP A 88 32.31 -13.14 43.28
CA ASP A 88 33.25 -12.51 44.22
C ASP A 88 34.06 -11.28 43.76
N ASN A 89 33.67 -10.09 44.24
CA ASN A 89 34.09 -9.63 45.57
C ASN A 89 33.34 -8.35 45.99
N PRO A 90 32.97 -8.18 47.28
CA PRO A 90 32.22 -7.02 47.75
C PRO A 90 33.19 -5.94 48.27
N ILE A 91 33.04 -4.70 47.80
CA ILE A 91 33.52 -3.54 48.56
C ILE A 91 32.41 -2.50 48.59
N VAL A 92 31.89 -2.38 49.81
CA VAL A 92 31.01 -1.36 50.37
C VAL A 92 31.60 0.02 50.17
N ASP A 93 30.75 1.01 49.89
CA ASP A 93 30.78 2.40 50.37
C ASP A 93 29.51 3.05 49.80
N ASP A 94 28.34 2.87 50.40
CA ASP A 94 27.81 3.70 51.49
C ASP A 94 27.91 5.22 51.19
N TYR A 95 26.98 5.73 50.39
CA TYR A 95 26.53 7.11 50.54
C TYR A 95 25.10 7.34 50.02
N ASN A 96 24.15 7.41 50.95
CA ASN A 96 22.86 8.10 50.83
C ASN A 96 22.62 8.71 52.22
N PRO A 97 22.34 10.02 52.39
CA PRO A 97 20.99 10.52 52.10
C PRO A 97 20.86 11.99 51.65
N THR A 98 19.83 12.21 50.83
CA THR A 98 18.84 13.30 50.95
C THR A 98 19.32 14.74 50.86
N GLU A 99 18.92 15.44 49.78
CA GLU A 99 18.30 16.76 49.86
C GLU A 99 17.56 17.11 48.53
N ASN A 100 16.24 17.22 48.62
CA ASN A 100 15.34 17.97 47.72
C ASN A 100 15.15 19.35 48.40
N PRO A 101 14.94 20.55 47.78
CA PRO A 101 14.20 20.92 46.55
C PRO A 101 14.86 22.16 45.81
N PRO A 102 14.25 23.02 44.93
CA PRO A 102 12.86 23.15 44.49
C PRO A 102 12.61 23.22 42.96
N ILE A 103 11.37 22.91 42.63
CA ILE A 103 10.69 23.08 41.34
C ILE A 103 10.61 24.57 41.03
N ILE A 104 11.16 24.99 39.89
CA ILE A 104 10.88 26.29 39.26
C ILE A 104 10.32 25.98 37.87
N ASP A 105 9.02 26.20 37.71
CA ASP A 105 8.35 26.23 36.43
C ASP A 105 8.89 27.39 35.59
N THR A 106 9.70 27.10 34.58
CA THR A 106 10.01 28.07 33.52
C THR A 106 9.15 27.78 32.28
N PRO A 107 8.49 28.80 31.71
CA PRO A 107 7.70 28.64 30.49
C PRO A 107 8.60 28.32 29.30
N THR A 108 8.33 27.21 28.63
CA THR A 108 8.92 26.84 27.34
C THR A 108 8.62 27.94 26.32
N THR A 109 9.60 28.81 26.10
CA THR A 109 9.62 29.74 24.97
C THR A 109 9.98 28.93 23.74
N ASN A 110 9.06 28.87 22.78
CA ASN A 110 9.28 28.32 21.45
C ASN A 110 10.48 29.03 20.80
N THR A 111 11.62 28.35 20.69
CA THR A 111 12.69 28.71 19.77
C THR A 111 12.42 28.09 18.39
N PRO A 112 12.50 28.87 17.30
CA PRO A 112 12.44 28.35 15.94
C PRO A 112 13.61 27.40 15.65
N ILE A 113 13.30 26.22 15.12
CA ILE A 113 14.26 25.24 14.61
C ILE A 113 14.86 25.82 13.32
N ASP A 114 16.12 26.29 13.39
CA ASP A 114 16.97 26.57 12.24
C ASP A 114 17.49 25.23 11.69
N ASN A 115 16.91 24.81 10.56
CA ASN A 115 17.38 23.69 9.76
C ASN A 115 18.51 24.15 8.85
N SER A 116 19.75 24.01 9.32
CA SER A 116 20.94 24.17 8.49
C SER A 116 22.01 23.12 8.86
N ASN A 117 21.89 21.90 8.34
CA ASN A 117 23.03 20.98 8.22
C ASN A 117 22.99 20.22 6.88
N PRO A 118 23.85 20.56 5.92
CA PRO A 118 24.07 19.79 4.71
C PRO A 118 25.28 18.87 4.92
N ASN A 119 25.05 17.56 5.08
CA ASN A 119 26.09 16.58 4.85
C ASN A 119 25.55 15.43 4.02
N ASN A 120 25.71 15.63 2.71
CA ASN A 120 25.69 14.60 1.69
C ASN A 120 26.80 13.59 2.00
N ASN A 121 26.45 12.35 2.31
CA ASN A 121 27.34 11.22 2.06
C ASN A 121 26.74 10.37 0.94
N LEU A 122 27.05 10.80 -0.28
CA LEU A 122 26.97 10.01 -1.49
C LEU A 122 28.26 9.20 -1.57
N ASN A 123 28.19 7.92 -1.21
CA ASN A 123 28.87 6.81 -1.86
C ASN A 123 28.78 5.58 -0.97
N ASN A 124 27.99 4.61 -1.43
CA ASN A 124 28.25 3.16 -1.40
C ASN A 124 26.92 2.43 -1.30
N GLN A 125 26.38 2.03 -2.45
CA GLN A 125 26.12 0.62 -2.78
C GLN A 125 25.32 0.54 -4.08
N GLU A 126 26.04 0.29 -5.17
CA GLU A 126 25.58 -0.70 -6.12
C GLU A 126 26.23 -2.02 -5.69
N PRO A 127 25.43 -3.07 -5.42
CA PRO A 127 25.61 -4.22 -6.27
C PRO A 127 24.28 -4.77 -6.77
N LEU A 128 24.23 -4.92 -8.10
CA LEU A 128 23.35 -5.80 -8.86
C LEU A 128 21.89 -5.87 -8.37
N ASN A 129 21.05 -5.14 -9.11
CA ASN A 129 19.72 -5.60 -9.47
C ASN A 129 19.82 -7.06 -9.97
N LYS A 130 19.79 -8.03 -9.06
CA LYS A 130 19.36 -9.38 -9.39
C LYS A 130 17.87 -9.23 -9.61
N ASP A 131 17.50 -9.27 -10.88
CA ASP A 131 16.17 -9.64 -11.32
C ASP A 131 15.75 -10.91 -10.56
N VAL A 132 15.14 -10.75 -9.38
CA VAL A 132 14.35 -11.83 -8.79
C VAL A 132 13.09 -11.83 -9.63
N GLY A 133 13.17 -12.68 -10.65
CA GLY A 133 12.14 -12.92 -11.64
C GLY A 133 10.78 -12.88 -10.97
N ASN A 134 9.98 -11.94 -11.42
CA ASN A 134 8.57 -11.85 -11.15
C ASN A 134 7.89 -13.04 -11.85
N GLU A 135 8.19 -14.25 -11.41
CA GLU A 135 7.48 -15.47 -11.78
C GLU A 135 6.31 -15.64 -10.83
N GLY A 136 5.48 -14.59 -10.74
CA GLY A 136 4.04 -14.74 -10.50
C GLY A 136 3.47 -15.51 -11.68
N LYS A 137 3.82 -16.80 -11.75
CA LYS A 137 3.46 -17.73 -12.81
C LYS A 137 1.96 -17.64 -13.01
N ASN A 138 1.61 -17.21 -14.21
CA ASN A 138 0.27 -17.07 -14.77
C ASN A 138 -0.54 -18.36 -14.66
N TRP A 139 -0.97 -18.74 -13.45
CA TRP A 139 -1.77 -19.94 -13.18
C TRP A 139 -3.08 -19.95 -13.98
N PHE A 140 -3.62 -18.79 -14.33
CA PHE A 140 -4.76 -18.67 -15.24
C PHE A 140 -4.48 -19.18 -16.67
N ASN A 141 -3.22 -19.18 -17.13
CA ASN A 141 -2.83 -19.75 -18.44
C ASN A 141 -2.61 -21.27 -18.41
N ILE A 142 -2.54 -21.88 -17.21
CA ILE A 142 -2.36 -23.33 -17.06
C ILE A 142 -3.72 -24.05 -17.15
N ILE A 143 -4.81 -23.39 -16.78
CA ILE A 143 -6.17 -23.92 -16.85
C ILE A 143 -6.54 -24.44 -18.26
N PRO A 144 -6.34 -23.69 -19.37
CA PRO A 144 -6.65 -24.22 -20.70
C PRO A 144 -5.77 -25.42 -21.08
N ILE A 145 -4.51 -25.46 -20.64
CA ILE A 145 -3.59 -26.59 -20.90
C ILE A 145 -4.07 -27.84 -20.18
N LEU A 146 -4.51 -27.73 -18.92
CA LEU A 146 -5.04 -28.85 -18.15
C LEU A 146 -6.34 -29.40 -18.76
N ILE A 147 -7.22 -28.53 -19.28
CA ILE A 147 -8.44 -28.94 -19.98
C ILE A 147 -8.10 -29.73 -21.25
N ILE A 148 -7.12 -29.26 -22.04
CA ILE A 148 -6.68 -29.97 -23.25
C ILE A 148 -6.11 -31.35 -22.89
N ILE A 149 -5.27 -31.44 -21.86
CA ILE A 149 -4.71 -32.72 -21.40
C ILE A 149 -5.82 -33.67 -20.97
N ALA A 150 -6.81 -33.20 -20.22
CA ALA A 150 -7.96 -34.02 -19.82
C ALA A 150 -8.75 -34.55 -21.02
N ILE A 151 -8.99 -33.73 -22.03
CA ILE A 151 -9.68 -34.14 -23.27
C ILE A 151 -8.89 -35.21 -24.03
N LEU A 152 -7.56 -35.04 -24.16
CA LEU A 152 -6.70 -36.01 -24.82
C LEU A 152 -6.69 -37.36 -24.10
N LEU A 153 -6.65 -37.36 -22.76
CA LEU A 153 -6.73 -38.59 -21.96
C LEU A 153 -8.06 -39.32 -22.18
N ILE A 154 -9.19 -38.59 -22.18
CA ILE A 154 -10.51 -39.17 -22.47
C ILE A 154 -10.54 -39.79 -23.88
N ALA A 155 -10.02 -39.07 -24.88
CA ALA A 155 -9.97 -39.56 -26.26
C ALA A 155 -9.12 -40.84 -26.39
N ILE A 156 -7.98 -40.91 -25.70
CA ILE A 156 -7.12 -42.10 -25.67
C ILE A 156 -7.86 -43.28 -25.04
N VAL A 157 -8.56 -43.08 -23.91
CA VAL A 157 -9.35 -44.14 -23.26
C VAL A 157 -10.45 -44.67 -24.19
N VAL A 158 -11.16 -43.77 -24.89
CA VAL A 158 -12.18 -44.14 -25.88
C VAL A 158 -11.55 -44.89 -27.05
N TYR A 159 -10.37 -44.47 -27.51
CA TYR A 159 -9.66 -45.12 -28.60
C TYR A 159 -9.25 -46.56 -28.25
N ILE A 160 -8.66 -46.77 -27.07
CA ILE A 160 -8.27 -48.10 -26.58
C ILE A 160 -9.50 -49.00 -26.49
N LYS A 161 -10.59 -48.50 -25.88
CA LYS A 161 -11.84 -49.26 -25.77
C LYS A 161 -12.45 -49.62 -27.13
N ARG A 162 -12.25 -48.76 -28.14
CA ARG A 162 -12.72 -49.02 -29.50
C ARG A 162 -11.90 -50.11 -30.21
N ASP A 163 -10.62 -50.25 -29.89
CA ASP A 163 -9.78 -51.31 -30.45
C ASP A 163 -10.20 -52.70 -29.94
N ASP A 164 -10.55 -52.80 -28.66
CA ASP A 164 -11.04 -54.05 -28.06
C ASP A 164 -12.33 -54.55 -28.73
N ILE A 165 -13.25 -53.63 -29.07
CA ILE A 165 -14.50 -53.97 -29.77
C ILE A 165 -14.21 -54.51 -31.19
N LYS A 166 -13.18 -53.98 -31.87
CA LYS A 166 -12.83 -54.45 -33.22
C LYS A 166 -12.22 -55.86 -33.21
N LYS A 167 -11.50 -56.23 -32.15
CA LYS A 167 -10.93 -57.58 -32.00
C LYS A 167 -11.98 -58.65 -31.73
N MET A 168 -13.13 -58.30 -31.17
CA MET A 168 -14.24 -59.24 -30.93
C MET A 168 -15.15 -59.45 -32.14
N SER A 169 -14.97 -58.67 -33.21
CA SER A 169 -15.80 -58.74 -34.42
C SER A 169 -15.18 -59.56 -35.57
N LYS A 170 -14.04 -60.23 -35.33
CA LYS A 170 -13.34 -61.05 -36.32
C LYS A 170 -13.13 -62.46 -35.77
#